data_AF-A0A7W3LJF8-F1
#
_entry.id   AF-A0A7W3LJF8-F1
#
_cell.length_a   1.000
_cell.length_b   1.000
_cell.length_c   1.000
_cell.angle_alpha   90.00
_cell.angle_beta   90.00
_cell.angle_gamma   90.00
#
_symmetry.space_group_name_H-M   'P 1'
#
loop_
_entity.id
_entity.type
_entity.pdbx_description
1 polymer ?
#
loop_
_entity_poly.entity_id
_entity_poly.type
_entity_poly.pdbx_seq_one_letter_code
_entity_poly.pdbx_strand_id
1 'polypeptide(L)'
;MIVQRGVNYDTERDVWDVAYVRRDMAAIRDELHCDSVILLGSSLRRLVPAAEAAAERGLFVWFEPRKFEKGARRTLRFLARTARAAEELRRDHPGVGISVGCEFTLFMKGLVPGRNWQARARNLGRPGSGDYHAGLNAFLGRALDAVRPVFGGPVTYSSGGWERVDWHGFDMVGVDLYRDARNAADYRRLVRDLHRHGRPVLITEFGCCTFRGAADRGALGFLAIDWRARPPRLRDGIVRDEREQARYLDELLDVFEAENVHGAFVYDFVAPGSPTAADPRYDLDTASFSLVKVAPPGSPDDYARTGRWEPKAAFHTVAARFARPGGSTLSEQMENQQP
;
A
#
# COMPACT_ATOMS: atom_id res chain seq x y z
N MET A 1 -8.34 -1.31 -18.37
CA MET A 1 -8.62 -2.11 -17.15
C MET A 1 -7.33 -2.24 -16.36
N ILE A 2 -7.42 -2.16 -15.02
CA ILE A 2 -6.29 -2.38 -14.11
C ILE A 2 -5.88 -3.85 -14.17
N VAL A 3 -4.61 -4.13 -14.50
CA VAL A 3 -4.08 -5.49 -14.66
C VAL A 3 -3.81 -6.16 -13.31
N GLN A 4 -3.30 -5.40 -12.34
CA GLN A 4 -3.07 -5.85 -10.97
C GLN A 4 -4.02 -5.15 -10.01
N ARG A 5 -5.09 -5.85 -9.63
CA ARG A 5 -6.08 -5.41 -8.65
C ARG A 5 -5.65 -5.94 -7.29
N GLY A 6 -5.20 -5.04 -6.42
CA GLY A 6 -4.56 -5.47 -5.20
C GLY A 6 -4.89 -4.64 -3.97
N VAL A 7 -4.36 -5.13 -2.85
CA VAL A 7 -4.45 -4.52 -1.53
C VAL A 7 -3.08 -4.59 -0.86
N ASN A 8 -2.78 -3.64 0.01
CA ASN A 8 -1.62 -3.73 0.89
C ASN A 8 -1.97 -4.57 2.12
N TYR A 9 -0.99 -5.33 2.61
CA TYR A 9 -1.13 -6.15 3.80
C TYR A 9 0.08 -5.94 4.72
N ASP A 10 -0.14 -5.26 5.85
CA ASP A 10 0.91 -4.99 6.83
C ASP A 10 1.17 -6.19 7.73
N THR A 11 2.42 -6.61 7.77
CA THR A 11 2.89 -7.68 8.65
C THR A 11 3.42 -7.17 10.00
N GLU A 12 3.57 -5.85 10.17
CA GLU A 12 3.99 -5.19 11.42
C GLU A 12 2.79 -4.90 12.33
N ARG A 13 2.20 -5.96 12.87
CA ARG A 13 1.06 -5.90 13.81
C ARG A 13 1.33 -6.63 15.13
N ASP A 14 0.70 -6.17 16.20
CA ASP A 14 0.86 -6.75 17.54
C ASP A 14 0.31 -8.18 17.61
N VAL A 15 -0.86 -8.41 16.98
CA VAL A 15 -1.45 -9.75 16.83
C VAL A 15 -0.91 -10.39 15.56
N TRP A 16 -0.12 -11.46 15.71
CA TRP A 16 0.45 -12.21 14.59
C TRP A 16 0.21 -13.71 14.73
N ASP A 17 -0.64 -14.25 13.85
CA ASP A 17 -0.87 -15.68 13.68
C ASP A 17 -0.94 -16.00 12.18
N VAL A 18 -0.18 -17.00 11.75
CA VAL A 18 -0.15 -17.42 10.34
C VAL A 18 -1.50 -18.00 9.88
N ALA A 19 -2.30 -18.57 10.78
CA ALA A 19 -3.64 -19.03 10.46
C ALA A 19 -4.56 -17.86 10.11
N TYR A 20 -4.41 -16.71 10.77
CA TYR A 20 -5.15 -15.50 10.42
C TYR A 20 -4.67 -14.96 9.07
N VAL A 21 -3.36 -14.95 8.82
CA VAL A 21 -2.80 -14.57 7.51
C VAL A 21 -3.39 -15.43 6.38
N ARG A 22 -3.44 -16.75 6.55
CA ARG A 22 -4.00 -17.67 5.54
C ARG A 22 -5.48 -17.42 5.27
N ARG A 23 -6.26 -17.07 6.30
CA ARG A 23 -7.67 -16.68 6.16
C ARG A 23 -7.82 -15.35 5.44
N ASP A 24 -7.01 -14.37 5.82
CA ASP A 24 -7.03 -13.05 5.19
C ASP A 24 -6.66 -13.15 3.70
N MET A 25 -5.63 -13.92 3.34
CA MET A 25 -5.25 -14.13 1.93
C MET A 25 -6.35 -14.85 1.13
N ALA A 26 -7.11 -15.75 1.77
CA ALA A 26 -8.29 -16.35 1.14
C ALA A 26 -9.37 -15.30 0.87
N ALA A 27 -9.72 -14.47 1.85
CA ALA A 27 -10.70 -13.40 1.65
C ALA A 27 -10.24 -12.35 0.63
N ILE A 28 -8.95 -11.99 0.63
CA ILE A 28 -8.36 -11.07 -0.36
C ILE A 28 -8.57 -11.62 -1.79
N ARG A 29 -8.35 -12.91 -2.00
CA ARG A 29 -8.54 -13.54 -3.30
C ARG A 29 -10.02 -13.76 -3.65
N ASP A 30 -10.75 -14.39 -2.74
CA ASP A 30 -12.04 -14.99 -3.03
C ASP A 30 -13.21 -14.01 -2.83
N GLU A 31 -13.09 -13.08 -1.87
CA GLU A 31 -14.15 -12.13 -1.51
C GLU A 31 -13.88 -10.71 -2.02
N LEU A 32 -12.63 -10.25 -1.98
CA LEU A 32 -12.23 -8.96 -2.59
C LEU A 32 -11.92 -9.07 -4.08
N HIS A 33 -11.79 -10.29 -4.62
CA HIS A 33 -11.43 -10.55 -6.01
C HIS A 33 -10.09 -9.93 -6.44
N CYS A 34 -9.17 -9.72 -5.49
CA CYS A 34 -7.81 -9.30 -5.79
C CYS A 34 -7.05 -10.43 -6.50
N ASP A 35 -6.14 -10.04 -7.39
CA ASP A 35 -5.17 -10.92 -8.04
C ASP A 35 -3.73 -10.67 -7.56
N SER A 36 -3.53 -9.65 -6.74
CA SER A 36 -2.21 -9.22 -6.27
C SER A 36 -2.25 -8.65 -4.85
N VAL A 37 -1.11 -8.70 -4.17
CA VAL A 37 -0.94 -8.14 -2.82
C VAL A 37 0.45 -7.54 -2.68
N ILE A 38 0.57 -6.40 -1.98
CA ILE A 38 1.87 -5.91 -1.50
C ILE A 38 2.00 -6.21 -0.01
N LEU A 39 2.98 -7.02 0.33
CA LEU A 39 3.31 -7.38 1.71
C LEU A 39 4.32 -6.39 2.29
N LEU A 40 3.87 -5.65 3.28
CA LEU A 40 4.64 -4.59 3.93
C LEU A 40 5.25 -5.15 5.21
N GLY A 41 6.55 -4.91 5.44
CA GLY A 41 7.10 -5.21 6.76
C GLY A 41 8.61 -5.27 6.89
N SER A 42 9.07 -5.45 8.13
CA SER A 42 10.48 -5.41 8.49
C SER A 42 11.02 -6.79 8.91
N SER A 43 10.21 -7.85 8.91
CA SER A 43 10.62 -9.17 9.38
C SER A 43 10.40 -10.24 8.33
N LEU A 44 11.47 -10.92 7.90
CA LEU A 44 11.34 -12.10 7.02
C LEU A 44 10.56 -13.23 7.70
N ARG A 45 10.57 -13.32 9.03
CA ARG A 45 9.77 -14.29 9.77
C ARG A 45 8.26 -14.06 9.61
N ARG A 46 7.84 -12.88 9.12
CA ARG A 46 6.45 -12.53 8.87
C ARG A 46 6.14 -12.38 7.39
N LEU A 47 7.03 -11.73 6.64
CA LEU A 47 6.91 -11.56 5.20
C LEU A 47 6.88 -12.91 4.46
N VAL A 48 7.79 -13.85 4.78
CA VAL A 48 7.86 -15.12 4.03
C VAL A 48 6.61 -15.98 4.24
N PRO A 49 6.13 -16.25 5.46
CA PRO A 49 4.88 -17.01 5.63
C PRO A 49 3.64 -16.33 5.03
N ALA A 50 3.60 -14.99 5.01
CA ALA A 50 2.53 -14.26 4.35
C ALA A 50 2.60 -14.38 2.82
N ALA A 51 3.81 -14.36 2.27
CA ALA A 51 4.05 -14.53 0.83
C ALA A 51 3.70 -15.94 0.36
N GLU A 52 4.08 -16.96 1.12
CA GLU A 52 3.67 -18.35 0.88
C GLU A 52 2.14 -18.47 0.89
N ALA A 53 1.48 -17.94 1.93
CA ALA A 53 0.02 -17.98 2.04
C ALA A 53 -0.69 -17.25 0.87
N ALA A 54 -0.11 -16.15 0.37
CA ALA A 54 -0.65 -15.43 -0.77
C ALA A 54 -0.41 -16.17 -2.10
N ALA A 55 0.80 -16.69 -2.31
CA ALA A 55 1.20 -17.39 -3.52
C ALA A 55 0.44 -18.72 -3.69
N GLU A 56 0.16 -19.43 -2.60
CA GLU A 56 -0.71 -20.62 -2.58
C GLU A 56 -2.15 -20.31 -3.01
N ARG A 57 -2.62 -19.07 -2.85
CA ARG A 57 -3.92 -18.58 -3.35
C ARG A 57 -3.85 -18.05 -4.78
N GLY A 58 -2.70 -18.16 -5.43
CA GLY A 58 -2.47 -17.68 -6.80
C GLY A 58 -2.48 -16.16 -6.93
N LEU A 59 -2.18 -15.43 -5.84
CA LEU A 59 -1.96 -13.98 -5.87
C LEU A 59 -0.56 -13.68 -6.40
N PHE A 60 -0.41 -12.61 -7.17
CA PHE A 60 0.88 -11.99 -7.44
C PHE A 60 1.37 -11.29 -6.17
N VAL A 61 2.55 -11.66 -5.69
CA VAL A 61 3.09 -11.16 -4.41
C VAL A 61 4.19 -10.14 -4.66
N TRP A 62 3.97 -8.91 -4.21
CA TRP A 62 5.03 -7.90 -4.08
C TRP A 62 5.58 -7.90 -2.66
N PHE A 63 6.88 -8.15 -2.51
CA PHE A 63 7.57 -7.87 -1.25
C PHE A 63 7.92 -6.39 -1.17
N GLU A 64 7.58 -5.74 -0.07
CA GLU A 64 8.04 -4.38 0.24
C GLU A 64 8.72 -4.34 1.62
N PRO A 65 10.06 -4.52 1.67
CA PRO A 65 10.80 -4.51 2.92
C PRO A 65 10.92 -3.10 3.51
N ARG A 66 10.20 -2.84 4.60
CA ARG A 66 10.20 -1.56 5.33
C ARG A 66 11.14 -1.63 6.54
N LYS A 67 12.29 -0.95 6.52
CA LYS A 67 13.21 -0.80 7.67
C LYS A 67 13.27 0.64 8.17
N PHE A 68 12.16 1.08 8.75
CA PHE A 68 12.00 2.44 9.25
C PHE A 68 13.11 2.81 10.24
N GLU A 69 13.57 4.06 10.14
CA GLU A 69 14.58 4.65 11.02
C GLU A 69 15.94 3.95 10.99
N LYS A 70 16.23 3.15 9.96
CA LYS A 70 17.55 2.57 9.71
C LYS A 70 18.24 3.34 8.59
N GLY A 71 19.57 3.31 8.59
CA GLY A 71 20.39 3.91 7.54
C GLY A 71 20.73 2.93 6.42
N ALA A 72 21.26 3.47 5.32
CA ALA A 72 21.53 2.78 4.06
C ALA A 72 22.11 1.35 4.20
N ARG A 73 23.17 1.15 5.00
CA ARG A 73 23.81 -0.17 5.16
C ARG A 73 22.86 -1.24 5.73
N ARG A 74 22.01 -0.86 6.69
CA ARG A 74 21.06 -1.80 7.30
C ARG A 74 19.89 -2.08 6.36
N THR A 75 19.42 -1.06 5.64
CA THR A 75 18.37 -1.16 4.63
C THR A 75 18.79 -2.10 3.50
N LEU A 76 19.95 -1.87 2.86
CA LEU A 76 20.47 -2.71 1.77
C LEU A 76 20.69 -4.17 2.20
N ARG A 77 21.22 -4.40 3.42
CA ARG A 77 21.39 -5.76 3.95
C ARG A 77 20.06 -6.48 4.08
N PHE A 78 19.02 -5.78 4.55
CA PHE A 78 17.70 -6.38 4.68
C PHE A 78 17.07 -6.64 3.30
N LEU A 79 17.11 -5.66 2.41
CA LEU A 79 16.64 -5.78 1.03
C LEU A 79 17.27 -6.98 0.30
N ALA A 80 18.59 -7.16 0.36
CA ALA A 80 19.26 -8.29 -0.28
C ALA A 80 18.86 -9.65 0.32
N ARG A 81 18.44 -9.70 1.59
CA ARG A 81 17.92 -10.93 2.21
C ARG A 81 16.48 -11.18 1.77
N THR A 82 15.66 -10.13 1.69
CA THR A 82 14.31 -10.20 1.13
C THR A 82 14.34 -10.66 -0.32
N ALA A 83 15.27 -10.15 -1.13
CA ALA A 83 15.39 -10.53 -2.53
C ALA A 83 15.72 -12.01 -2.74
N ARG A 84 16.59 -12.58 -1.90
CA ARG A 84 16.86 -14.03 -1.91
C ARG A 84 15.63 -14.86 -1.53
N ALA A 85 14.91 -14.46 -0.49
CA ALA A 85 13.69 -15.15 -0.07
C ALA A 85 12.58 -15.04 -1.13
N ALA A 86 12.46 -13.88 -1.78
CA ALA A 86 11.53 -13.69 -2.89
C ALA A 86 11.90 -14.57 -4.10
N GLU A 87 13.19 -14.71 -4.43
CA GLU A 87 13.66 -15.60 -5.49
C GLU A 87 13.42 -17.08 -5.16
N GLU A 88 13.60 -17.49 -3.90
CA GLU A 88 13.28 -18.83 -3.44
C GLU A 88 11.79 -19.14 -3.68
N LEU A 89 10.88 -18.26 -3.26
CA LEU A 89 9.44 -18.41 -3.50
C LEU A 89 9.10 -18.40 -5.01
N ARG A 90 9.79 -17.55 -5.79
CA ARG A 90 9.51 -17.37 -7.22
C ARG A 90 9.76 -18.62 -8.05
N ARG A 91 10.67 -19.51 -7.61
CA ARG A 91 10.96 -20.77 -8.30
C ARG A 91 9.74 -21.69 -8.38
N ASP A 92 8.91 -21.66 -7.35
CA ASP A 92 7.69 -22.46 -7.27
C ASP A 92 6.44 -21.63 -7.67
N HIS A 93 6.50 -20.31 -7.54
CA HIS A 93 5.40 -19.40 -7.85
C HIS A 93 5.87 -18.20 -8.70
N PRO A 94 5.65 -18.18 -10.04
CA PRO A 94 6.26 -17.17 -10.92
C PRO A 94 5.79 -15.73 -10.66
N GLY A 95 4.64 -15.54 -10.01
CA GLY A 95 4.05 -14.23 -9.69
C GLY A 95 4.65 -13.58 -8.44
N VAL A 96 5.95 -13.28 -8.44
CA VAL A 96 6.63 -12.63 -7.31
C VAL A 96 7.43 -11.43 -7.80
N GLY A 97 7.25 -10.27 -7.16
CA GLY A 97 7.96 -9.02 -7.40
C GLY A 97 8.54 -8.40 -6.13
N ILE A 98 9.40 -7.38 -6.29
CA ILE A 98 9.96 -6.60 -5.18
C ILE A 98 9.74 -5.11 -5.41
N SER A 99 9.09 -4.43 -4.47
CA SER A 99 9.29 -2.99 -4.30
C SER A 99 10.49 -2.79 -3.39
N VAL A 100 11.58 -2.17 -3.86
CA VAL A 100 12.86 -2.10 -3.12
C VAL A 100 12.76 -1.30 -1.82
N GLY A 101 11.68 -0.56 -1.63
CA GLY A 101 11.28 0.12 -0.41
C GLY A 101 10.15 1.11 -0.66
N CYS A 102 9.84 1.89 0.37
CA CYS A 102 8.78 2.91 0.36
C CYS A 102 9.32 4.21 0.94
N GLU A 103 9.06 5.32 0.26
CA GLU A 103 9.30 6.72 0.66
C GLU A 103 10.58 6.91 1.49
N PHE A 104 11.73 6.48 0.96
CA PHE A 104 12.99 6.48 1.68
C PHE A 104 13.40 7.86 2.19
N THR A 105 13.00 8.94 1.50
CA THR A 105 13.25 10.31 1.98
C THR A 105 12.58 10.59 3.34
N LEU A 106 11.45 9.93 3.62
CA LEU A 106 10.76 9.99 4.90
C LEU A 106 11.17 8.87 5.86
N PHE A 107 11.35 7.63 5.40
CA PHE A 107 11.50 6.48 6.31
C PHE A 107 12.93 6.01 6.54
N MET A 108 13.87 6.35 5.66
CA MET A 108 15.29 6.02 5.83
C MET A 108 16.06 7.17 6.48
N LYS A 109 16.99 6.83 7.38
CA LYS A 109 17.95 7.80 7.91
C LYS A 109 19.02 8.15 6.87
N GLY A 110 19.32 9.43 6.75
CA GLY A 110 20.49 9.94 6.02
C GLY A 110 20.20 10.61 4.68
N LEU A 111 18.93 10.62 4.22
CA LEU A 111 18.54 11.37 3.03
C LEU A 111 18.04 12.78 3.38
N VAL A 112 17.05 12.86 4.27
CA VAL A 112 16.54 14.12 4.81
C VAL A 112 16.96 14.24 6.28
N PRO A 113 17.41 15.41 6.76
CA PRO A 113 17.74 15.61 8.17
C PRO A 113 16.54 15.35 9.08
N GLY A 114 16.72 14.59 10.16
CA GLY A 114 15.67 14.35 11.15
C GLY A 114 15.84 13.05 11.93
N ARG A 115 15.60 13.13 13.25
CA ARG A 115 15.76 11.99 14.17
C ARG A 115 14.72 10.87 13.99
N ASN A 116 13.58 11.21 13.39
CA ASN A 116 12.46 10.33 13.08
C ASN A 116 11.73 10.81 11.83
N TRP A 117 10.81 10.01 11.31
CA TRP A 117 10.06 10.32 10.09
C TRP A 117 9.28 11.63 10.22
N GLN A 118 8.70 11.94 11.39
CA GLN A 118 7.98 13.21 11.58
C GLN A 118 8.90 14.42 11.45
N ALA A 119 10.14 14.32 11.96
CA ALA A 119 11.13 15.37 11.81
C ALA A 119 11.59 15.51 10.35
N ARG A 120 11.76 14.40 9.62
CA ARG A 120 12.10 14.42 8.19
C ARG A 120 10.97 15.01 7.35
N ALA A 121 9.72 14.63 7.60
CA ALA A 121 8.55 15.21 6.95
C ALA A 121 8.47 16.73 7.13
N ARG A 122 8.76 17.24 8.35
CA ARG A 122 8.81 18.69 8.60
C ARG A 122 9.95 19.40 7.88
N ASN A 123 11.05 18.70 7.61
CA ASN A 123 12.22 19.28 6.96
C ASN A 123 12.18 19.15 5.42
N LEU A 124 11.28 18.33 4.90
CA LEU A 124 11.13 18.11 3.46
C LEU A 124 10.79 19.42 2.75
N GLY A 125 11.55 19.75 1.71
CA GLY A 125 11.38 20.99 0.93
C GLY A 125 11.80 22.28 1.65
N ARG A 126 12.39 22.22 2.85
CA ARG A 126 12.89 23.40 3.57
C ARG A 126 14.36 23.70 3.24
N PRO A 127 14.81 24.97 3.37
CA PRO A 127 16.23 25.30 3.32
C PRO A 127 17.04 24.41 4.27
N GLY A 128 18.09 23.76 3.75
CA GLY A 128 18.91 22.81 4.50
C GLY A 128 18.49 21.34 4.41
N SER A 129 17.43 21.00 3.67
CA SER A 129 17.08 19.59 3.39
C SER A 129 18.13 18.87 2.52
N GLY A 130 19.01 19.61 1.86
CA GLY A 130 19.90 19.11 0.82
C GLY A 130 19.15 18.68 -0.44
N ASP A 131 19.89 18.24 -1.45
CA ASP A 131 19.32 17.55 -2.62
C ASP A 131 19.06 16.09 -2.29
N TYR A 132 17.94 15.86 -1.60
CA TYR A 132 17.51 14.52 -1.23
C TYR A 132 17.12 13.67 -2.45
N HIS A 133 16.88 14.25 -3.62
CA HIS A 133 16.59 13.48 -4.84
C HIS A 133 17.85 12.83 -5.39
N ALA A 134 18.95 13.58 -5.50
CA ALA A 134 20.23 13.00 -5.90
C ALA A 134 20.68 11.91 -4.91
N GLY A 135 20.52 12.16 -3.60
CA GLY A 135 20.80 11.16 -2.57
C GLY A 135 19.90 9.93 -2.67
N LEU A 136 18.61 10.11 -2.95
CA LEU A 136 17.65 9.02 -3.16
C LEU A 136 18.05 8.17 -4.37
N ASN A 137 18.29 8.78 -5.53
CA ASN A 137 18.62 8.05 -6.75
C ASN A 137 19.96 7.30 -6.66
N ALA A 138 20.96 7.90 -6.01
CA ALA A 138 22.22 7.21 -5.70
C ALA A 138 21.99 5.98 -4.78
N PHE A 139 21.05 6.07 -3.84
CA PHE A 139 20.68 4.94 -2.99
C PHE A 139 19.89 3.87 -3.76
N LEU A 140 18.95 4.27 -4.61
CA LEU A 140 18.16 3.35 -5.44
C LEU A 140 19.03 2.56 -6.43
N GLY A 141 20.05 3.18 -7.03
CA GLY A 141 21.05 2.47 -7.84
C GLY A 141 21.73 1.35 -7.03
N ARG A 142 22.16 1.65 -5.80
CA ARG A 142 22.75 0.65 -4.90
C ARG A 142 21.74 -0.42 -4.46
N ALA A 143 20.46 -0.08 -4.39
CA ALA A 143 19.40 -1.03 -4.09
C ALA A 143 19.22 -2.02 -5.25
N LEU A 144 19.23 -1.54 -6.51
CA LEU A 144 19.22 -2.39 -7.70
C LEU A 144 20.45 -3.29 -7.75
N ASP A 145 21.66 -2.76 -7.49
CA ASP A 145 22.90 -3.55 -7.43
C ASP A 145 22.84 -4.69 -6.38
N ALA A 146 22.08 -4.48 -5.30
CA ALA A 146 21.90 -5.47 -4.25
C ALA A 146 20.81 -6.52 -4.56
N VAL A 147 19.85 -6.19 -5.44
CA VAL A 147 18.67 -7.02 -5.74
C VAL A 147 18.85 -7.82 -7.03
N ARG A 148 19.22 -7.15 -8.13
CA ARG A 148 19.25 -7.76 -9.48
C ARG A 148 20.15 -9.02 -9.59
N PRO A 149 21.30 -9.13 -8.90
CA PRO A 149 22.11 -10.35 -8.96
C PRO A 149 21.48 -11.58 -8.29
N VAL A 150 20.46 -11.39 -7.45
CA VAL A 150 19.89 -12.47 -6.61
C VAL A 150 18.38 -12.66 -6.81
N PHE A 151 17.75 -11.87 -7.68
CA PHE A 151 16.31 -11.92 -7.93
C PHE A 151 16.00 -11.65 -9.40
N GLY A 152 15.25 -12.57 -10.02
CA GLY A 152 14.91 -12.53 -11.45
C GLY A 152 13.51 -12.01 -11.78
N GLY A 153 12.71 -11.64 -10.78
CA GLY A 153 11.36 -11.09 -10.98
C GLY A 153 11.33 -9.57 -11.20
N PRO A 154 10.13 -8.98 -11.36
CA PRO A 154 9.97 -7.54 -11.56
C PRO A 154 10.32 -6.74 -10.30
N VAL A 155 10.94 -5.59 -10.51
CA VAL A 155 11.41 -4.69 -9.46
C VAL A 155 10.82 -3.28 -9.65
N THR A 156 10.32 -2.71 -8.56
CA THR A 156 9.81 -1.33 -8.48
C THR A 156 10.33 -0.64 -7.22
N TYR A 157 9.89 0.60 -6.98
CA TYR A 157 10.06 1.36 -5.76
C TYR A 157 8.76 2.10 -5.47
N SER A 158 8.29 2.13 -4.22
CA SER A 158 7.05 2.82 -3.83
C SER A 158 7.39 4.26 -3.43
N SER A 159 7.32 5.16 -4.40
CA SER A 159 7.75 6.55 -4.24
C SER A 159 6.63 7.42 -3.69
N GLY A 160 6.97 8.37 -2.82
CA GLY A 160 6.04 9.44 -2.47
C GLY A 160 5.94 10.43 -3.63
N GLY A 161 4.78 11.05 -3.84
CA GLY A 161 4.56 11.97 -4.97
C GLY A 161 5.49 13.19 -5.04
N TRP A 162 6.26 13.47 -3.99
CA TRP A 162 7.31 14.50 -3.96
C TRP A 162 8.69 14.01 -4.41
N GLU A 163 8.92 12.70 -4.56
CA GLU A 163 10.21 12.12 -4.91
C GLU A 163 10.44 12.13 -6.43
N ARG A 164 11.46 12.85 -6.89
CA ARG A 164 11.96 12.77 -8.27
C ARG A 164 12.86 11.54 -8.46
N VAL A 165 12.24 10.41 -8.76
CA VAL A 165 12.91 9.12 -8.96
C VAL A 165 13.45 8.99 -10.39
N ASP A 166 14.69 8.51 -10.51
CA ASP A 166 15.21 7.95 -11.74
C ASP A 166 14.77 6.48 -11.88
N TRP A 167 13.88 6.22 -12.83
CA TRP A 167 13.32 4.88 -13.08
C TRP A 167 14.22 4.01 -13.97
N HIS A 168 15.45 4.41 -14.26
CA HIS A 168 16.40 3.53 -14.93
C HIS A 168 16.65 2.24 -14.12
N GLY A 169 16.63 1.08 -14.78
CA GLY A 169 16.84 -0.22 -14.15
C GLY A 169 15.66 -0.79 -13.36
N PHE A 170 14.53 -0.08 -13.21
CA PHE A 170 13.27 -0.59 -12.65
C PHE A 170 12.35 -1.12 -13.75
N ASP A 171 11.45 -2.06 -13.43
CA ASP A 171 10.50 -2.62 -14.40
C ASP A 171 9.18 -1.85 -14.43
N MET A 172 8.85 -1.16 -13.33
CA MET A 172 7.59 -0.45 -13.11
C MET A 172 7.86 0.90 -12.44
N VAL A 173 6.94 1.85 -12.62
CA VAL A 173 6.86 3.09 -11.84
C VAL A 173 5.92 2.84 -10.66
N GLY A 174 6.41 2.87 -9.42
CA GLY A 174 5.60 2.69 -8.21
C GLY A 174 5.40 4.01 -7.46
N VAL A 175 4.14 4.35 -7.15
CA VAL A 175 3.82 5.61 -6.45
C VAL A 175 2.75 5.39 -5.39
N ASP A 176 3.05 5.84 -4.17
CA ASP A 176 2.11 6.00 -3.08
C ASP A 176 1.37 7.33 -3.31
N LEU A 177 0.14 7.25 -3.85
CA LEU A 177 -0.54 8.39 -4.45
C LEU A 177 -1.92 8.62 -3.84
N TYR A 178 -1.96 9.44 -2.81
CA TYR A 178 -3.20 9.86 -2.15
C TYR A 178 -3.76 11.15 -2.76
N ARG A 179 -5.04 11.12 -3.11
CA ARG A 179 -5.83 12.33 -3.37
C ARG A 179 -6.13 13.04 -2.06
N ASP A 180 -5.98 14.35 -2.04
CA ASP A 180 -6.39 15.26 -0.96
C ASP A 180 -6.87 16.60 -1.52
N ALA A 181 -7.33 17.50 -0.66
CA ALA A 181 -7.90 18.79 -1.08
C ALA A 181 -6.95 19.64 -1.95
N ARG A 182 -5.63 19.48 -1.80
CA ARG A 182 -4.62 20.29 -2.51
C ARG A 182 -4.40 19.81 -3.94
N ASN A 183 -4.65 18.53 -4.20
CA ASN A 183 -4.40 17.93 -5.52
C ASN A 183 -5.67 17.45 -6.23
N ALA A 184 -6.84 17.50 -5.59
CA ALA A 184 -8.09 16.97 -6.12
C ALA A 184 -8.42 17.45 -7.54
N ALA A 185 -8.25 18.74 -7.83
CA ALA A 185 -8.51 19.32 -9.14
C ALA A 185 -7.61 18.77 -10.26
N ASP A 186 -6.40 18.35 -9.90
CA ASP A 186 -5.34 17.94 -10.82
C ASP A 186 -5.00 16.45 -10.74
N TYR A 187 -5.66 15.71 -9.85
CA TYR A 187 -5.26 14.35 -9.48
C TYR A 187 -5.22 13.41 -10.68
N ARG A 188 -6.20 13.50 -11.57
CA ARG A 188 -6.23 12.72 -12.81
C ARG A 188 -5.02 13.03 -13.73
N ARG A 189 -4.62 14.30 -13.82
CA ARG A 189 -3.42 14.69 -14.58
C ARG A 189 -2.15 14.14 -13.92
N LEU A 190 -2.07 14.18 -12.58
CA LEU A 190 -0.94 13.59 -11.85
C LEU A 190 -0.77 12.10 -12.15
N VAL A 191 -1.87 11.33 -12.19
CA VAL A 191 -1.83 9.91 -12.57
C VAL A 191 -1.34 9.74 -14.01
N ARG A 192 -1.89 10.52 -14.96
CA ARG A 192 -1.47 10.47 -16.37
C ARG A 192 0.02 10.75 -16.55
N ASP A 193 0.53 11.75 -15.85
CA ASP A 193 1.91 12.20 -15.98
C ASP A 193 2.93 11.14 -15.52
N LEU A 194 2.52 10.10 -14.78
CA LEU A 194 3.38 8.97 -14.42
C LEU A 194 3.82 8.15 -15.64
N HIS A 195 2.99 8.09 -16.69
CA HIS A 195 3.30 7.34 -17.91
C HIS A 195 4.44 7.94 -18.74
N ARG A 196 4.85 9.19 -18.46
CA ARG A 196 5.98 9.84 -19.16
C ARG A 196 7.30 9.06 -19.05
N HIS A 197 7.39 8.16 -18.08
CA HIS A 197 8.56 7.32 -17.84
C HIS A 197 8.63 6.09 -18.76
N GLY A 198 7.61 5.82 -19.58
CA GLY A 198 7.60 4.74 -20.57
C GLY A 198 7.61 3.34 -19.97
N ARG A 199 7.18 3.19 -18.71
CA ARG A 199 7.06 1.92 -17.98
C ARG A 199 5.64 1.77 -17.45
N PRO A 200 5.15 0.54 -17.19
CA PRO A 200 3.83 0.39 -16.58
C PRO A 200 3.80 0.98 -15.17
N VAL A 201 2.66 1.56 -14.82
CA VAL A 201 2.45 2.35 -13.60
C VAL A 201 1.71 1.52 -12.56
N LEU A 202 2.28 1.41 -11.36
CA LEU A 202 1.67 0.86 -10.17
C LEU A 202 1.35 2.01 -9.20
N ILE A 203 0.08 2.18 -8.86
CA ILE A 203 -0.31 2.93 -7.67
C ILE A 203 -0.12 1.99 -6.48
N THR A 204 1.05 2.03 -5.86
CA THR A 204 1.51 1.08 -4.83
C THR A 204 0.79 1.26 -3.50
N GLU A 205 0.21 2.44 -3.28
CA GLU A 205 -0.58 2.74 -2.10
C GLU A 205 -1.59 3.86 -2.41
N PHE A 206 -2.87 3.62 -2.17
CA PHE A 206 -3.91 4.67 -2.10
C PHE A 206 -5.00 4.26 -1.12
N GLY A 207 -5.63 5.23 -0.44
CA GLY A 207 -6.66 4.92 0.54
C GLY A 207 -7.31 6.14 1.16
N CYS A 208 -8.34 5.91 1.97
CA CYS A 208 -9.03 6.94 2.73
C CYS A 208 -9.39 6.41 4.11
N CYS A 209 -9.39 7.29 5.12
CA CYS A 209 -9.91 6.95 6.44
C CYS A 209 -11.45 6.95 6.45
N THR A 210 -12.01 6.46 7.56
CA THR A 210 -13.45 6.13 7.69
C THR A 210 -14.25 7.26 8.38
N PHE A 211 -14.01 8.53 8.04
CA PHE A 211 -14.69 9.67 8.67
C PHE A 211 -15.04 10.80 7.69
N ARG A 212 -15.97 11.67 8.08
CA ARG A 212 -16.38 12.84 7.27
C ARG A 212 -15.22 13.82 7.03
N GLY A 213 -14.90 14.09 5.78
CA GLY A 213 -13.78 14.93 5.35
C GLY A 213 -12.41 14.23 5.39
N ALA A 214 -12.35 12.91 5.55
CA ALA A 214 -11.15 12.11 5.36
C ALA A 214 -10.60 12.19 3.92
N ALA A 215 -11.48 12.28 2.91
CA ALA A 215 -11.09 12.40 1.50
C ALA A 215 -10.16 13.60 1.25
N ASP A 216 -10.45 14.72 1.91
CA ASP A 216 -9.68 15.96 1.80
C ASP A 216 -8.35 15.92 2.56
N ARG A 217 -8.16 14.93 3.44
CA ARG A 217 -6.92 14.73 4.21
C ARG A 217 -5.94 13.76 3.56
N GLY A 218 -6.40 12.92 2.62
CA GLY A 218 -5.58 11.91 1.95
C GLY A 218 -4.74 11.09 2.93
N ALA A 219 -3.44 10.96 2.64
CA ALA A 219 -2.48 10.22 3.48
C ALA A 219 -2.42 10.70 4.94
N LEU A 220 -2.84 11.94 5.24
CA LEU A 220 -2.81 12.50 6.59
C LEU A 220 -4.05 12.18 7.43
N GLY A 221 -4.99 11.39 6.89
CA GLY A 221 -6.23 11.01 7.59
C GLY A 221 -5.99 10.42 8.98
N PHE A 222 -4.96 9.59 9.14
CA PHE A 222 -4.61 8.95 10.42
C PHE A 222 -4.26 9.93 11.56
N LEU A 223 -3.94 11.20 11.24
CA LEU A 223 -3.70 12.25 12.25
C LEU A 223 -4.98 12.68 12.99
N ALA A 224 -6.14 12.17 12.58
CA ALA A 224 -7.38 12.27 13.33
C ALA A 224 -7.30 11.58 14.71
N ILE A 225 -6.36 10.66 14.93
CA ILE A 225 -6.07 10.08 16.24
C ILE A 225 -5.05 10.96 16.99
N ASP A 226 -5.36 11.28 18.24
CA ASP A 226 -4.39 11.81 19.19
C ASP A 226 -3.63 10.69 19.90
N TRP A 227 -2.51 10.29 19.30
CA TRP A 227 -1.58 9.29 19.85
C TRP A 227 -0.86 9.74 21.13
N ARG A 228 -0.97 11.01 21.53
CA ARG A 228 -0.39 11.52 22.78
C ARG A 228 -1.33 11.33 23.98
N ALA A 229 -2.63 11.20 23.73
CA ALA A 229 -3.60 10.86 24.77
C ALA A 229 -3.33 9.47 25.34
N ARG A 230 -3.76 9.25 26.59
CA ARG A 230 -3.69 7.95 27.27
C ARG A 230 -5.06 7.62 27.87
N PRO A 231 -5.81 6.66 27.29
CA PRO A 231 -5.51 5.94 26.04
C PRO A 231 -5.57 6.85 24.79
N PRO A 232 -5.00 6.43 23.64
CA PRO A 232 -5.22 7.12 22.36
C PRO A 232 -6.71 7.30 22.08
N ARG A 233 -7.07 8.42 21.46
CA ARG A 233 -8.47 8.78 21.18
C ARG A 233 -8.57 9.58 19.89
N LEU A 234 -9.75 9.59 19.27
CA LEU A 234 -10.05 10.52 18.20
C LEU A 234 -10.01 11.97 18.71
N ARG A 235 -9.56 12.88 17.85
CA ARG A 235 -9.71 14.32 18.06
C ARG A 235 -11.18 14.72 17.98
N ASP A 236 -11.52 15.85 18.59
CA ASP A 236 -12.88 16.35 18.61
C ASP A 236 -13.41 16.62 17.19
N GLY A 237 -14.70 16.37 16.97
CA GLY A 237 -15.39 16.60 15.69
C GLY A 237 -15.17 15.53 14.62
N ILE A 238 -14.40 14.47 14.90
CA ILE A 238 -14.28 13.33 13.99
C ILE A 238 -15.54 12.47 14.08
N VAL A 239 -16.25 12.33 12.97
CA VAL A 239 -17.50 11.57 12.86
C VAL A 239 -17.32 10.45 11.85
N ARG A 240 -17.53 9.21 12.30
CA ARG A 240 -17.43 8.01 11.46
C ARG A 240 -18.35 8.10 10.24
N ASP A 241 -17.80 7.76 9.08
CA ASP A 241 -18.51 7.66 7.80
C ASP A 241 -17.83 6.64 6.89
N GLU A 242 -18.33 5.40 6.87
CA GLU A 242 -17.81 4.36 5.97
C GLU A 242 -18.13 4.64 4.49
N ARG A 243 -19.18 5.43 4.20
CA ARG A 243 -19.56 5.77 2.83
C ARG A 243 -18.56 6.74 2.21
N GLU A 244 -17.92 7.59 3.02
CA GLU A 244 -16.87 8.47 2.52
C GLU A 244 -15.65 7.68 2.03
N GLN A 245 -15.19 6.70 2.81
CA GLN A 245 -14.11 5.80 2.41
C GLN A 245 -14.49 5.05 1.12
N ALA A 246 -15.69 4.47 1.08
CA ALA A 246 -16.19 3.73 -0.08
C ALA A 246 -16.21 4.59 -1.36
N ARG A 247 -16.81 5.78 -1.30
CA ARG A 247 -16.88 6.71 -2.43
C ARG A 247 -15.49 7.15 -2.90
N TYR A 248 -14.57 7.43 -1.97
CA TYR A 248 -13.21 7.80 -2.32
C TYR A 248 -12.52 6.71 -3.15
N LEU A 249 -12.61 5.45 -2.71
CA LEU A 249 -11.99 4.33 -3.41
C LEU A 249 -12.63 4.08 -4.78
N ASP A 250 -13.97 4.17 -4.88
CA ASP A 250 -14.68 4.03 -6.15
C ASP A 250 -14.24 5.09 -7.17
N GLU A 251 -14.22 6.36 -6.76
CA GLU A 251 -13.80 7.48 -7.61
C GLU A 251 -12.33 7.36 -8.06
N LEU A 252 -11.42 6.90 -7.19
CA LEU A 252 -10.02 6.73 -7.59
C LEU A 252 -9.82 5.53 -8.51
N LEU A 253 -10.57 4.43 -8.32
CA LEU A 253 -10.56 3.30 -9.25
C LEU A 253 -11.05 3.71 -10.64
N ASP A 254 -12.04 4.61 -10.75
CA ASP A 254 -12.46 5.19 -12.03
C ASP A 254 -11.33 5.99 -12.70
N VAL A 255 -10.59 6.80 -11.94
CA VAL A 255 -9.42 7.53 -12.46
C VAL A 255 -8.35 6.57 -12.98
N PHE A 256 -8.04 5.55 -12.18
CA PHE A 256 -7.00 4.56 -12.48
C PHE A 256 -7.33 3.71 -13.72
N GLU A 257 -8.59 3.27 -13.86
CA GLU A 257 -9.05 2.59 -15.06
C GLU A 257 -8.97 3.50 -16.29
N ALA A 258 -9.43 4.75 -16.16
CA ALA A 258 -9.47 5.70 -17.28
C ALA A 258 -8.08 6.20 -17.71
N GLU A 259 -7.09 6.18 -16.83
CA GLU A 259 -5.69 6.49 -17.14
C GLU A 259 -4.83 5.24 -17.38
N ASN A 260 -5.45 4.06 -17.50
CA ASN A 260 -4.77 2.79 -17.83
C ASN A 260 -3.59 2.46 -16.90
N VAL A 261 -3.74 2.66 -15.58
CA VAL A 261 -2.71 2.20 -14.64
C VAL A 261 -2.59 0.67 -14.70
N HIS A 262 -1.37 0.17 -14.60
CA HIS A 262 -1.12 -1.26 -14.64
C HIS A 262 -1.59 -1.94 -13.35
N GLY A 263 -1.35 -1.33 -12.19
CA GLY A 263 -1.78 -1.88 -10.90
C GLY A 263 -2.25 -0.80 -9.94
N ALA A 264 -3.19 -1.16 -9.08
CA ALA A 264 -3.68 -0.30 -8.01
C ALA A 264 -3.86 -1.10 -6.72
N PHE A 265 -3.23 -0.63 -5.64
CA PHE A 265 -3.19 -1.31 -4.35
C PHE A 265 -3.84 -0.46 -3.26
N VAL A 266 -4.98 -0.93 -2.77
CA VAL A 266 -5.72 -0.27 -1.69
C VAL A 266 -4.95 -0.44 -0.37
N TYR A 267 -4.64 0.67 0.29
CA TYR A 267 -4.14 0.68 1.65
C TYR A 267 -5.32 0.79 2.62
N ASP A 268 -5.56 -0.18 3.51
CA ASP A 268 -4.95 -1.51 3.63
C ASP A 268 -6.01 -2.58 3.93
N PHE A 269 -5.64 -3.86 3.99
CA PHE A 269 -6.65 -4.90 4.27
C PHE A 269 -7.21 -4.80 5.69
N VAL A 270 -6.34 -4.85 6.71
CA VAL A 270 -6.70 -4.94 8.13
C VAL A 270 -5.72 -4.15 9.01
N ALA A 271 -6.24 -3.41 9.99
CA ALA A 271 -5.44 -2.62 10.92
C ALA A 271 -5.74 -2.93 12.40
N PRO A 272 -5.21 -4.04 12.97
CA PRO A 272 -5.56 -4.46 14.33
C PRO A 272 -5.16 -3.46 15.44
N GLY A 273 -4.21 -2.57 15.16
CA GLY A 273 -3.79 -1.50 16.08
C GLY A 273 -4.80 -0.36 16.21
N SER A 274 -5.87 -0.35 15.42
CA SER A 274 -6.96 0.63 15.47
C SER A 274 -8.31 -0.09 15.57
N PRO A 275 -8.63 -0.73 16.70
CA PRO A 275 -9.87 -1.49 16.85
C PRO A 275 -11.09 -0.57 16.96
N THR A 276 -12.27 -1.18 16.82
CA THR A 276 -13.55 -0.51 17.09
C THR A 276 -13.77 -0.27 18.58
N ALA A 277 -14.63 0.69 18.94
CA ALA A 277 -15.08 0.89 20.31
C ALA A 277 -16.53 1.39 20.36
N ALA A 278 -17.25 1.05 21.44
CA ALA A 278 -18.62 1.52 21.65
C ALA A 278 -18.69 3.02 21.94
N ASP A 279 -17.69 3.58 22.63
CA ASP A 279 -17.53 5.03 22.79
C ASP A 279 -16.84 5.59 21.53
N PRO A 280 -17.51 6.45 20.74
CA PRO A 280 -16.94 6.98 19.50
C PRO A 280 -15.60 7.70 19.68
N ARG A 281 -15.31 8.25 20.87
CA ARG A 281 -14.03 8.92 21.14
C ARG A 281 -12.85 7.96 21.09
N TYR A 282 -13.08 6.68 21.35
CA TYR A 282 -12.05 5.64 21.38
C TYR A 282 -12.16 4.65 20.21
N ASP A 283 -13.09 4.89 19.27
CA ASP A 283 -13.23 4.10 18.04
C ASP A 283 -12.12 4.45 17.04
N LEU A 284 -10.92 3.91 17.26
CA LEU A 284 -9.74 4.22 16.46
C LEU A 284 -9.88 3.78 15.00
N ASP A 285 -10.70 2.74 14.74
CA ASP A 285 -11.02 2.27 13.38
C ASP A 285 -11.60 3.39 12.50
N THR A 286 -12.27 4.39 13.10
CA THR A 286 -12.77 5.57 12.38
C THR A 286 -11.67 6.31 11.61
N ALA A 287 -10.44 6.31 12.12
CA ALA A 287 -9.27 6.92 11.47
C ALA A 287 -8.32 5.88 10.86
N SER A 288 -8.78 4.65 10.67
CA SER A 288 -8.08 3.60 9.94
C SER A 288 -8.38 3.67 8.45
N PHE A 289 -7.39 3.28 7.65
CA PHE A 289 -7.50 3.08 6.20
C PHE A 289 -8.05 1.68 5.84
N SER A 290 -8.12 0.76 6.80
CA SER A 290 -8.40 -0.64 6.54
C SER A 290 -9.76 -0.87 5.89
N LEU A 291 -9.84 -1.87 5.02
CA LEU A 291 -11.09 -2.34 4.39
C LEU A 291 -11.98 -3.11 5.38
N VAL A 292 -11.38 -3.72 6.40
CA VAL A 292 -12.10 -4.46 7.45
C VAL A 292 -11.86 -3.82 8.82
N LYS A 293 -12.79 -4.01 9.75
CA LYS A 293 -12.70 -3.55 11.14
C LYS A 293 -12.61 -4.73 12.10
N VAL A 294 -12.00 -4.50 13.26
CA VAL A 294 -11.78 -5.56 14.26
C VAL A 294 -12.38 -5.19 15.61
N ALA A 295 -12.78 -6.20 16.38
CA ALA A 295 -13.28 -6.04 17.73
C ALA A 295 -12.16 -5.68 18.72
N PRO A 296 -12.43 -4.87 19.76
CA PRO A 296 -11.42 -4.46 20.72
C PRO A 296 -10.99 -5.60 21.66
N PRO A 297 -9.80 -5.46 22.30
CA PRO A 297 -9.36 -6.38 23.34
C PRO A 297 -10.38 -6.56 24.45
N GLY A 298 -10.54 -7.80 24.92
CA GLY A 298 -11.46 -8.14 26.02
C GLY A 298 -12.94 -8.26 25.63
N SER A 299 -13.30 -7.96 24.38
CA SER A 299 -14.66 -8.24 23.88
C SER A 299 -14.88 -9.75 23.64
N PRO A 300 -16.14 -10.22 23.52
CA PRO A 300 -16.43 -11.60 23.12
C PRO A 300 -15.78 -12.00 21.78
N ASP A 301 -15.61 -11.03 20.88
CA ASP A 301 -15.03 -11.23 19.54
C ASP A 301 -13.58 -10.76 19.41
N ASP A 302 -12.89 -10.51 20.53
CA ASP A 302 -11.50 -10.01 20.59
C ASP A 302 -10.62 -10.59 19.47
N TYR A 303 -10.16 -9.70 18.59
CA TYR A 303 -9.37 -10.07 17.42
C TYR A 303 -8.11 -10.85 17.77
N ALA A 304 -7.47 -10.57 18.90
CA ALA A 304 -6.29 -11.31 19.33
C ALA A 304 -6.59 -12.81 19.53
N ARG A 305 -7.80 -13.13 20.01
CA ARG A 305 -8.25 -14.50 20.27
C ARG A 305 -8.92 -15.15 19.07
N THR A 306 -9.65 -14.38 18.26
CA THR A 306 -10.52 -14.95 17.21
C THR A 306 -9.94 -14.79 15.80
N GLY A 307 -9.15 -13.74 15.58
CA GLY A 307 -8.72 -13.29 14.26
C GLY A 307 -9.90 -12.94 13.34
N ARG A 308 -11.06 -12.60 13.90
CA ARG A 308 -12.27 -12.26 13.16
C ARG A 308 -12.34 -10.76 12.90
N TRP A 309 -12.73 -10.41 11.69
CA TRP A 309 -12.97 -9.06 11.25
C TRP A 309 -14.34 -8.97 10.57
N GLU A 310 -14.84 -7.75 10.45
CA GLU A 310 -16.07 -7.43 9.72
C GLU A 310 -15.75 -6.53 8.52
N PRO A 311 -16.33 -6.78 7.33
CA PRO A 311 -16.12 -5.91 6.18
C PRO A 311 -16.76 -4.52 6.42
N LYS A 312 -16.07 -3.47 6.00
CA LYS A 312 -16.63 -2.11 5.92
C LYS A 312 -17.37 -1.90 4.60
N ALA A 313 -18.12 -0.80 4.47
CA ALA A 313 -18.72 -0.40 3.20
C ALA A 313 -17.70 -0.31 2.04
N ALA A 314 -16.46 0.09 2.35
CA ALA A 314 -15.35 0.13 1.41
C ALA A 314 -14.97 -1.25 0.87
N PHE A 315 -14.95 -2.30 1.70
CA PHE A 315 -14.68 -3.67 1.28
C PHE A 315 -15.64 -4.11 0.16
N HIS A 316 -16.94 -3.92 0.37
CA HIS A 316 -17.96 -4.30 -0.62
C HIS A 316 -17.84 -3.50 -1.91
N THR A 317 -17.46 -2.22 -1.81
CA THR A 317 -17.22 -1.36 -2.97
C THR A 317 -16.03 -1.85 -3.79
N VAL A 318 -14.89 -2.11 -3.14
CA VAL A 318 -13.70 -2.66 -3.81
C VAL A 318 -13.97 -4.03 -4.41
N ALA A 319 -14.61 -4.94 -3.67
CA ALA A 319 -15.00 -6.26 -4.17
C ALA A 319 -15.86 -6.15 -5.44
N ALA A 320 -16.88 -5.30 -5.44
CA ALA A 320 -17.75 -5.10 -6.60
C ALA A 320 -16.98 -4.51 -7.81
N ARG A 321 -15.99 -3.64 -7.58
CA ARG A 321 -15.15 -3.08 -8.65
C ARG A 321 -14.20 -4.13 -9.23
N PHE A 322 -13.57 -4.93 -8.36
CA PHE A 322 -12.62 -5.95 -8.77
C PHE A 322 -13.29 -7.19 -9.36
N ALA A 323 -14.54 -7.50 -9.02
CA ALA A 323 -15.30 -8.60 -9.64
C ALA A 323 -15.63 -8.37 -11.13
N ARG A 324 -15.61 -7.12 -11.61
CA ARG A 324 -16.03 -6.79 -12.98
C ARG A 324 -15.11 -7.51 -13.98
N PRO A 325 -15.66 -8.30 -14.92
CA PRO A 325 -14.86 -8.95 -15.94
C PRO A 325 -14.09 -7.91 -16.77
N GLY A 326 -12.88 -8.27 -17.17
CA GLY A 326 -12.20 -7.73 -18.35
C GLY A 326 -13.20 -7.36 -19.43
N GLY A 327 -13.46 -6.06 -19.65
CA GLY A 327 -14.12 -5.61 -20.86
C GLY A 327 -13.44 -6.31 -22.03
N SER A 328 -14.24 -7.00 -22.83
CA SER A 328 -13.81 -7.94 -23.85
C SER A 328 -12.70 -7.36 -24.73
N THR A 329 -11.80 -8.28 -25.06
CA THR A 329 -10.75 -8.19 -26.07
C THR A 329 -11.19 -7.45 -27.33
N LEU A 330 -10.21 -6.79 -27.96
CA LEU A 330 -10.19 -6.19 -29.30
C LEU A 330 -10.63 -7.13 -30.47
N SER A 331 -11.41 -8.17 -30.22
CA SER A 331 -11.91 -9.13 -31.22
C SER A 331 -13.30 -8.77 -31.78
N GLU A 332 -14.07 -7.87 -31.17
CA GLU A 332 -15.43 -7.53 -31.67
C GLU A 332 -15.51 -6.27 -32.56
N GLN A 333 -14.39 -5.56 -32.79
CA GLN A 333 -14.34 -4.43 -33.73
C GLN A 333 -13.75 -4.77 -35.10
N MET A 334 -13.42 -6.04 -35.36
CA MET A 334 -12.91 -6.51 -36.67
C MET A 334 -13.92 -7.34 -37.48
N GLU A 335 -15.14 -7.57 -36.98
CA GLU A 335 -16.18 -8.27 -37.75
C GLU A 335 -17.20 -7.36 -38.44
N ASN A 336 -17.07 -6.03 -38.32
CA ASN A 336 -17.96 -5.06 -38.97
C ASN A 336 -17.25 -4.11 -39.95
N GLN A 337 -16.15 -4.56 -40.55
CA GLN A 337 -15.58 -3.91 -41.73
C GLN A 337 -15.04 -4.94 -42.73
N GLN A 338 -15.90 -5.39 -43.64
CA GLN A 338 -15.64 -5.51 -45.09
C GLN A 338 -16.71 -6.36 -45.78
N PRO A 339 -17.02 -6.06 -47.05
CA PRO A 339 -17.66 -4.86 -47.58
C PRO A 339 -19.19 -5.02 -47.76
#